data_AF-A0A497QR66-F1
#
_entry.id   AF-A0A497QR66-F1
#
_cell.length_a   1.000
_cell.length_b   1.000
_cell.length_c   1.000
_cell.angle_alpha   90.00
_cell.angle_beta   90.00
_cell.angle_gamma   90.00
#
_symmetry.space_group_name_H-M   'P 1'
#
loop_
_entity.id
_entity.type
_entity.pdbx_description
1 polymer ?
#
loop_
_entity_poly.entity_id
_entity_poly.type
_entity_poly.pdbx_seq_one_letter_code
_entity_poly.pdbx_strand_id
1 'polypeptide(L)' 'MRQRRAPQTCIEEIFTLLKEKGPQSMHGICSKLGFSWDQLDSYLQLIHYIQAEATLIDNKLGEKTRIIYLKEK' A
#
# COMPACT_ATOMS: atom_id res chain seq x y z
N MET A 1 7.35 -17.48 17.24
CA MET A 1 7.33 -17.50 15.76
C MET A 1 6.32 -16.47 15.29
N ARG A 2 6.71 -15.43 14.53
CA ARG A 2 5.74 -14.51 13.91
C ARG A 2 4.94 -15.32 12.89
N GLN A 3 3.63 -15.45 13.08
CA GLN A 3 2.75 -16.07 12.09
C GLN A 3 2.97 -15.37 10.74
N ARG A 4 3.11 -16.15 9.67
CA ARG A 4 3.12 -15.61 8.31
C ARG A 4 1.78 -14.92 8.09
N ARG A 5 1.79 -13.60 7.88
CA ARG A 5 0.57 -12.88 7.47
C ARG A 5 0.20 -13.36 6.07
N ALA A 6 -1.08 -13.61 5.84
CA ALA A 6 -1.57 -13.91 4.51
C ALA A 6 -1.43 -12.65 3.63
N PRO A 7 -1.10 -12.78 2.32
CA PRO A 7 -0.99 -11.64 1.41
C PRO A 7 -2.26 -10.78 1.39
N GLN A 8 -3.43 -11.41 1.47
CA GLN A 8 -4.72 -10.72 1.52
C GLN A 8 -4.86 -9.82 2.75
N THR A 9 -4.45 -10.28 3.93
CA THR A 9 -4.45 -9.48 5.16
C THR A 9 -3.53 -8.27 5.02
N CYS A 10 -2.36 -8.43 4.41
CA CYS A 10 -1.45 -7.31 4.15
C CYS A 10 -2.07 -6.27 3.20
N ILE A 11 -2.79 -6.71 2.18
CA ILE A 11 -3.52 -5.82 1.26
C ILE A 11 -4.62 -5.05 2.00
N GLU A 12 -5.44 -5.74 2.79
CA GLU A 12 -6.50 -5.13 3.59
C GLU A 12 -5.96 -4.09 4.58
N GLU A 13 -4.82 -4.37 5.23
CA GLU A 13 -4.11 -3.42 6.10
C GLU A 13 -3.67 -2.17 5.34
N ILE A 14 -3.11 -2.31 4.13
CA ILE A 14 -2.72 -1.18 3.28
C ILE A 14 -3.95 -0.34 2.91
N PHE A 15 -5.04 -0.97 2.48
CA PHE A 15 -6.28 -0.27 2.13
C PHE A 15 -6.86 0.50 3.32
N THR A 16 -6.94 -0.15 4.48
CA THR A 16 -7.45 0.45 5.71
C THR A 16 -6.61 1.67 6.08
N LEU A 17 -5.28 1.54 6.01
CA LEU A 17 -4.36 2.63 6.29
C LEU A 17 -4.58 3.84 5.36
N LEU A 18 -4.75 3.59 4.05
CA LEU A 18 -4.96 4.65 3.06
C LEU A 18 -6.35 5.28 3.18
N LYS A 19 -7.37 4.50 3.56
CA LYS A 19 -8.75 4.98 3.71
C LYS A 19 -8.92 5.82 4.98
N GLU A 20 -8.37 5.39 6.11
CA GLU A 20 -8.54 6.07 7.40
C GLU A 20 -7.60 7.26 7.57
N LYS A 21 -6.37 7.17 7.06
CA LYS A 21 -5.32 8.17 7.31
C LYS A 21 -5.01 9.05 6.10
N GLY A 22 -5.74 8.86 5.00
CA GLY A 22 -5.52 9.57 3.74
C GLY A 22 -4.19 9.21 3.08
N PRO A 23 -3.66 10.09 2.20
CA PRO A 23 -2.42 9.84 1.48
C PRO A 23 -1.24 9.50 2.40
N GLN A 24 -0.52 8.42 2.09
CA GLN A 24 0.64 7.98 2.87
C GLN A 24 1.88 7.90 1.98
N SER A 25 3.05 8.21 2.54
CA SER A 25 4.30 7.91 1.85
C SER A 25 4.60 6.42 1.89
N MET A 26 5.27 5.89 0.86
CA MET A 26 5.72 4.49 0.82
C MET A 26 6.53 4.13 2.07
N HIS A 27 7.41 5.03 2.51
CA HIS A 27 8.16 4.88 3.77
C HIS A 27 7.24 4.79 4.99
N GLY A 28 6.18 5.62 5.06
CA GLY A 28 5.20 5.60 6.14
C GLY A 28 4.43 4.28 6.21
N ILE A 29 4.04 3.71 5.06
CA ILE A 29 3.37 2.40 5.01
C ILE A 29 4.33 1.30 5.46
N CYS A 30 5.55 1.25 4.90
CA CYS A 30 6.59 0.29 5.28
C CYS A 30 6.88 0.32 6.78
N SER A 31 7.04 1.53 7.36
CA SER A 31 7.33 1.69 8.79
C SER A 31 6.16 1.25 9.67
N LYS A 32 4.91 1.51 9.28
CA LYS A 32 3.73 1.16 10.10
C LYS A 32 3.40 -0.33 10.04
N LEU A 33 3.46 -0.92 8.85
CA LEU A 33 3.08 -2.33 8.64
C LEU A 33 4.26 -3.29 8.82
N GLY A 34 5.48 -2.77 8.90
CA GLY A 34 6.72 -3.54 9.03
C GLY A 34 7.09 -4.26 7.73
N PHE A 35 6.84 -3.63 6.58
CA PHE A 35 7.17 -4.15 5.26
C PHE A 35 8.51 -3.63 4.78
N SER A 36 9.21 -4.44 4.00
CA SER A 36 10.26 -3.96 3.09
C SER A 36 9.64 -3.22 1.90
N TRP A 37 10.45 -2.43 1.20
CA TRP A 37 10.01 -1.71 0.01
C TRP A 37 9.55 -2.68 -1.09
N ASP A 38 10.29 -3.76 -1.32
CA ASP A 38 9.96 -4.77 -2.34
C ASP A 38 8.64 -5.50 -2.02
N GLN A 39 8.39 -5.79 -0.74
CA GLN A 39 7.12 -6.38 -0.31
C GLN A 39 5.96 -5.42 -0.56
N LEU A 40 6.12 -4.15 -0.18
CA LEU A 40 5.08 -3.16 -0.43
C LEU A 40 4.84 -2.99 -1.93
N ASP A 41 5.89 -2.87 -2.74
CA ASP A 41 5.73 -2.75 -4.20
C ASP A 41 5.01 -3.95 -4.81
N SER A 42 5.35 -5.17 -4.37
CA SER A 42 4.64 -6.39 -4.77
C SER A 42 3.15 -6.35 -4.41
N TYR A 43 2.81 -5.88 -3.21
CA TYR A 43 1.41 -5.72 -2.80
C TYR A 43 0.69 -4.63 -3.58
N LEU A 44 1.33 -3.50 -3.87
CA LEU A 44 0.74 -2.44 -4.69
C LEU A 44 0.47 -2.92 -6.11
N GLN A 45 1.40 -3.64 -6.73
CA GLN A 45 1.19 -4.27 -8.04
C GLN A 45 0.02 -5.26 -8.01
N LEU A 46 -0.07 -6.06 -6.96
CA LEU A 46 -1.17 -7.00 -6.77
C LEU A 46 -2.51 -6.28 -6.59
N ILE A 47 -2.52 -5.17 -5.83
CA ILE A 47 -3.69 -4.31 -5.69
C ILE A 47 -4.11 -3.73 -7.05
N HIS A 48 -3.15 -3.20 -7.83
CA HIS A 48 -3.41 -2.70 -9.18
C HIS A 48 -4.00 -3.78 -10.10
N TYR A 49 -3.52 -5.02 -9.99
CA TYR A 49 -4.01 -6.15 -10.79
C TYR A 49 -5.43 -6.58 -10.40
N ILE A 50 -5.75 -6.56 -9.10
CA ILE A 50 -7.03 -7.07 -8.57
C ILE A 50 -8.14 -5.98 -8.58
N GLN A 51 -7.78 -4.69 -8.62
CA GLN A 51 -8.75 -3.62 -8.41
C GLN A 51 -9.79 -3.46 -9.54
N ALA A 52 -11.07 -3.63 -9.17
CA ALA A 52 -12.25 -3.24 -9.96
C ALA A 52 -13.02 -2.02 -9.37
N GLU A 53 -12.86 -1.69 -8.08
CA GLU A 53 -13.72 -0.70 -7.37
C GLU A 53 -13.02 0.58 -6.88
N ALA A 54 -11.82 0.49 -6.33
CA ALA A 54 -11.01 1.65 -5.92
C ALA A 54 -9.81 1.77 -6.86
N THR A 55 -9.39 2.97 -7.25
CA THR A 55 -8.14 3.12 -8.03
C THR A 55 -7.04 3.55 -7.07
N LEU A 56 -6.06 2.67 -6.83
CA LEU A 56 -4.85 3.05 -6.11
C LEU A 56 -4.01 3.96 -7.01
N ILE A 57 -3.62 5.12 -6.48
CA ILE A 57 -2.74 6.07 -7.17
C ILE A 57 -1.39 6.04 -6.48
N ASP A 58 -0.35 5.82 -7.27
CA ASP A 58 1.03 5.97 -6.87
C ASP A 58 1.62 7.21 -7.52
N ASN A 59 1.81 8.25 -6.73
CA ASN A 59 2.37 9.51 -7.21
C ASN A 59 3.86 9.59 -6.86
N LYS A 60 4.69 9.34 -7.87
CA LYS A 60 6.15 9.38 -7.74
C LYS A 60 6.62 10.83 -7.79
N LEU A 61 7.07 11.33 -6.65
CA LEU A 61 7.62 12.69 -6.48
C LEU A 61 9.14 12.75 -6.67
N GLY A 62 9.83 11.61 -6.68
CA GLY A 62 11.28 11.50 -6.90
C GLY A 62 11.75 10.05 -6.87
N GLU A 63 13.07 9.82 -6.95
CA GLU A 63 13.64 8.46 -6.91
C GLU A 63 13.25 7.67 -5.65
N LYS A 64 13.12 8.35 -4.50
CA LYS A 64 12.84 7.73 -3.19
C LYS A 64 11.57 8.26 -2.51
N THR A 65 10.78 9.05 -3.23
CA THR A 65 9.58 9.69 -2.66
C THR A 65 8.38 9.31 -3.50
N ARG A 66 7.54 8.44 -2.93
CA ARG A 66 6.26 7.99 -3.51
C ARG A 66 5.16 8.23 -2.49
N ILE A 67 4.08 8.88 -2.92
CA ILE A 67 2.87 9.08 -2.12
C ILE A 67 1.78 8.21 -2.73
N ILE A 68 1.17 7.38 -1.89
CA ILE A 68 0.14 6.43 -2.26
C ILE A 68 -1.17 6.89 -1.65
N TYR A 69 -2.24 6.87 -2.44
CA TYR A 69 -3.59 7.20 -1.98
C TYR A 69 -4.66 6.48 -2.80
N LEU A 70 -5.86 6.38 -2.23
CA LEU A 70 -7.04 5.86 -2.93
C LEU A 70 -7.73 7.02 -3.66
N LYS A 71 -8.00 6.84 -4.95
CA LYS A 71 -8.89 7.74 -5.69
C LYS A 71 -10.33 7.37 -5.37
N GLU A 72 -11.05 8.27 -4.72
CA GLU A 72 -12.50 8.15 -4.57
C GLU A 72 -13.17 8.43 -5.92
N LYS A 73 -14.28 7.72 -6.18
CA LYS A 73 -15.05 7.82 -7.43
C LYS A 73 -15.97 9.03 -7.44
#